data_AF-A0A2D5ZKB8-F1
#
_entry.id   AF-A0A2D5ZKB8-F1
#
_cell.length_a   1.000
_cell.length_b   1.000
_cell.length_c   1.000
_cell.angle_alpha   90.00
_cell.angle_beta   90.00
_cell.angle_gamma   90.00
#
_symmetry.space_group_name_H-M   'P 1'
#
loop_
_entity.id
_entity.type
_entity.pdbx_description
1 polymer ?
#
loop_
_entity_poly.entity_id
_entity_poly.type
_entity_poly.pdbx_seq_one_letter_code
_entity_poly.pdbx_strand_id
1 'polypeptide(L)'
;MNGRAEPYDDGGMSPTHGSHTIDTMCGLEAATADTIGVAFGAHWIAVKTFDAFGSGATEDILAGFEWAADPDGNPYTVDDVPHVISNSWGLIYPFCDRQFWSAMDAVEAMGAAVVFAAGNEGATFLHLRSPADRIATPLNAFAVGATNETEAIASFSSRGPSQCDGQTIKPEVAAPGVDVRSIRRGGYGNLSGTSMACPHASGAIAVLRQVDPNASIDELKGALYLSARDKGAPGEDNT
;
A
#
# COMPACT_ATOMS: atom_id res chain seq x y z
N MET A 1 -2.84 -19.51 1.59
CA MET A 1 -1.37 -19.71 1.64
C MET A 1 -0.93 -20.30 2.96
N ASN A 2 0.23 -20.97 3.03
CA ASN A 2 0.83 -21.51 4.27
C ASN A 2 -0.04 -22.51 5.06
N GLY A 3 -0.94 -23.23 4.38
CA GLY A 3 -1.76 -24.29 4.99
C GLY A 3 -2.79 -23.81 6.02
N ARG A 4 -3.07 -22.50 6.09
CA ARG A 4 -4.12 -21.93 6.96
C ARG A 4 -5.26 -21.36 6.13
N ALA A 5 -6.48 -21.57 6.62
CA ALA A 5 -7.70 -21.07 6.00
C ALA A 5 -8.02 -19.61 6.41
N GLU A 6 -7.65 -19.22 7.63
CA GLU A 6 -7.93 -17.89 8.17
C GLU A 6 -6.69 -16.99 8.19
N PRO A 7 -6.83 -15.67 7.95
CA PRO A 7 -5.76 -14.70 8.14
C PRO A 7 -5.21 -14.74 9.57
N TYR A 8 -3.89 -14.54 9.73
CA TYR A 8 -3.23 -14.61 11.03
C TYR A 8 -1.99 -13.74 11.10
N ASP A 9 -1.72 -13.26 12.31
CA ASP A 9 -0.46 -12.63 12.68
C ASP A 9 0.49 -13.63 13.36
N ASP A 10 1.77 -13.56 13.00
CA ASP A 10 2.82 -14.28 13.72
C ASP A 10 3.23 -13.53 14.99
N GLY A 11 3.65 -14.24 16.04
CA GLY A 11 4.05 -13.64 17.33
C GLY A 11 5.45 -13.01 17.37
N GLY A 12 6.07 -12.71 16.22
CA GLY A 12 7.47 -12.31 16.10
C GLY A 12 7.74 -10.81 16.29
N MET A 13 8.74 -10.29 15.56
CA MET A 13 9.21 -8.90 15.69
C MET A 13 8.24 -7.87 15.07
N SER A 14 7.38 -8.30 14.14
CA SER A 14 6.36 -7.45 13.51
C SER A 14 4.95 -8.03 13.70
N PRO A 15 4.52 -8.29 14.95
CA PRO A 15 3.56 -9.34 15.21
C PRO A 15 2.10 -8.95 15.00
N THR A 16 1.87 -7.79 14.37
CA THR A 16 0.56 -7.20 14.04
C THR A 16 0.62 -6.30 12.83
N HIS A 17 1.70 -6.34 12.03
CA HIS A 17 1.85 -5.38 10.93
C HIS A 17 0.74 -5.53 9.90
N GLY A 18 0.44 -6.76 9.46
CA GLY A 18 -0.67 -7.03 8.55
C GLY A 18 -2.02 -6.61 9.13
N SER A 19 -2.29 -6.92 10.40
CA SER A 19 -3.52 -6.48 11.07
C SER A 19 -3.63 -4.96 11.18
N HIS A 20 -2.54 -4.27 11.56
CA HIS A 20 -2.52 -2.81 11.71
C HIS A 20 -2.71 -2.10 10.37
N THR A 21 -2.12 -2.63 9.29
CA THR A 21 -2.31 -2.04 7.96
C THR A 21 -3.72 -2.25 7.42
N ILE A 22 -4.29 -3.45 7.55
CA ILE A 22 -5.65 -3.69 7.05
C ILE A 22 -6.71 -2.96 7.88
N ASP A 23 -6.52 -2.81 9.20
CA ASP A 23 -7.41 -2.04 10.06
C ASP A 23 -7.30 -0.52 9.79
N THR A 24 -6.13 -0.02 9.40
CA THR A 24 -5.98 1.36 8.90
C THR A 24 -6.77 1.59 7.60
N MET A 25 -6.98 0.54 6.80
CA MET A 25 -7.72 0.61 5.55
C MET A 25 -9.23 0.40 5.76
N CYS A 26 -9.64 -0.64 6.50
CA CYS A 26 -11.01 -1.14 6.57
C CYS A 26 -11.56 -1.28 8.01
N GLY A 27 -10.83 -0.83 9.03
CA GLY A 27 -11.18 -1.02 10.44
C GLY A 27 -12.48 -0.36 10.88
N LEU A 28 -13.30 -1.11 11.60
CA LEU A 28 -14.52 -0.64 12.25
C LEU A 28 -14.65 -1.30 13.63
N GLU A 29 -14.61 -0.50 14.70
CA GLU A 29 -14.92 -0.99 16.04
C GLU A 29 -16.44 -1.09 16.20
N ALA A 30 -16.99 -2.29 16.01
CA ALA A 30 -18.44 -2.52 16.02
C ALA A 30 -19.10 -2.11 17.35
N ALA A 31 -18.40 -2.20 18.48
CA ALA A 31 -18.97 -1.87 19.78
C ALA A 31 -19.19 -0.36 19.98
N THR A 32 -18.35 0.49 19.38
CA THR A 32 -18.41 1.96 19.55
C THR A 32 -18.75 2.70 18.28
N ALA A 33 -18.86 2.00 17.14
CA ALA A 33 -18.92 2.57 15.80
C ALA A 33 -17.74 3.52 15.49
N ASP A 34 -16.57 3.26 16.08
CA ASP A 34 -15.34 4.02 15.79
C ASP A 34 -14.80 3.58 14.43
N THR A 35 -14.79 4.51 13.47
CA THR A 35 -14.30 4.28 12.10
C THR A 35 -12.79 4.50 12.08
N ILE A 36 -12.05 3.43 12.33
CA ILE A 36 -10.59 3.45 12.31
C ILE A 36 -10.08 3.53 10.87
N GLY A 37 -10.67 2.71 9.99
CA GLY A 37 -10.26 2.59 8.60
C GLY A 37 -10.84 3.68 7.71
N VAL A 38 -10.06 4.11 6.73
CA VAL A 38 -10.50 5.08 5.71
C VAL A 38 -11.72 4.58 4.92
N ALA A 39 -11.72 3.29 4.59
CA ALA A 39 -12.80 2.58 3.91
C ALA A 39 -13.42 1.51 4.83
N PHE A 40 -13.88 1.90 6.01
CA PHE A 40 -14.43 1.00 7.05
C PHE A 40 -15.59 0.08 6.63
N GLY A 41 -16.23 0.36 5.49
CA GLY A 41 -17.29 -0.49 4.90
C GLY A 41 -16.81 -1.43 3.81
N ALA A 42 -15.53 -1.41 3.46
CA ALA A 42 -14.96 -2.28 2.43
C ALA A 42 -14.74 -3.70 2.96
N HIS A 43 -14.95 -4.68 2.09
CA HIS A 43 -14.50 -6.05 2.36
C HIS A 43 -13.00 -6.16 2.16
N TRP A 44 -12.39 -7.14 2.83
CA TRP A 44 -10.97 -7.42 2.71
C TRP A 44 -10.70 -8.91 2.60
N ILE A 45 -9.59 -9.21 1.92
CA ILE A 45 -8.96 -10.52 1.86
C ILE A 45 -7.48 -10.32 2.20
N ALA A 46 -6.80 -11.35 2.71
CA ALA A 46 -5.41 -11.23 3.11
C ALA A 46 -4.54 -12.33 2.52
N VAL A 47 -3.38 -11.91 2.01
CA VAL A 47 -2.35 -12.79 1.48
C VAL A 47 -1.13 -12.73 2.40
N LYS A 48 -0.88 -13.82 3.14
CA LYS A 48 0.22 -13.90 4.10
C LYS A 48 1.50 -14.38 3.43
N THR A 49 2.35 -13.43 3.00
CA THR A 49 3.62 -13.69 2.28
C THR A 49 4.88 -13.36 3.08
N PHE A 50 4.74 -12.68 4.23
CA PHE A 50 5.85 -12.29 5.11
C PHE A 50 5.82 -13.08 6.41
N ASP A 51 6.96 -13.56 6.90
CA ASP A 51 7.10 -14.31 8.15
C ASP A 51 7.06 -13.44 9.42
N ALA A 52 7.29 -14.06 10.57
CA ALA A 52 7.31 -13.42 11.88
C ALA A 52 8.37 -12.31 12.04
N PHE A 53 9.37 -12.27 11.17
CA PHE A 53 10.45 -11.29 11.14
C PHE A 53 10.22 -10.21 10.07
N GLY A 54 9.11 -10.27 9.33
CA GLY A 54 8.84 -9.35 8.22
C GLY A 54 9.65 -9.67 6.98
N SER A 55 10.09 -10.91 6.80
CA SER A 55 10.78 -11.39 5.61
C SER A 55 9.83 -12.19 4.72
N GLY A 56 9.79 -11.91 3.42
CA GLY A 56 8.97 -12.62 2.45
C GLY A 56 9.80 -13.10 1.27
N ALA A 57 9.59 -14.33 0.84
CA ALA A 57 10.24 -14.85 -0.36
C ALA A 57 9.57 -14.27 -1.61
N THR A 58 10.37 -13.93 -2.64
CA THR A 58 9.85 -13.44 -3.93
C THR A 58 8.77 -14.38 -4.48
N GLU A 59 8.97 -15.69 -4.42
CA GLU A 59 8.04 -16.69 -4.93
C GLU A 59 6.68 -16.64 -4.21
N ASP A 60 6.67 -16.47 -2.90
CA ASP A 60 5.44 -16.33 -2.11
C ASP A 60 4.70 -15.02 -2.43
N ILE A 61 5.45 -13.94 -2.65
CA ILE A 61 4.89 -12.64 -3.04
C ILE A 61 4.26 -12.71 -4.44
N LEU A 62 4.93 -13.33 -5.41
CA LEU A 62 4.41 -13.52 -6.77
C LEU A 62 3.17 -14.44 -6.77
N ALA A 63 3.23 -15.56 -6.05
CA ALA A 63 2.06 -16.42 -5.83
C ALA A 63 0.91 -15.65 -5.16
N GLY A 64 1.24 -14.58 -4.42
CA GLY A 64 0.26 -13.72 -3.75
C GLY A 64 -0.51 -12.85 -4.72
N PHE A 65 0.18 -12.27 -5.70
CA PHE A 65 -0.46 -11.58 -6.81
C PHE A 65 -1.27 -12.54 -7.69
N GLU A 66 -0.75 -13.74 -7.95
CA GLU A 66 -1.49 -14.77 -8.69
C GLU A 66 -2.77 -15.19 -7.96
N TRP A 67 -2.70 -15.40 -6.65
CA TRP A 67 -3.89 -15.70 -5.85
C TRP A 67 -4.87 -14.52 -5.81
N ALA A 68 -4.39 -13.28 -5.73
CA ALA A 68 -5.26 -12.11 -5.78
C ALA A 68 -6.00 -11.96 -7.12
N ALA A 69 -5.43 -12.48 -8.22
CA ALA A 69 -6.06 -12.48 -9.53
C ALA A 69 -7.20 -13.50 -9.68
N ASP A 70 -7.23 -14.55 -8.85
CA ASP A 70 -8.24 -15.61 -8.83
C ASP A 70 -8.36 -16.21 -7.40
N PRO A 71 -8.97 -15.48 -6.45
CA PRO A 71 -8.95 -15.88 -5.04
C PRO A 71 -9.71 -17.18 -4.75
N ASP A 72 -10.75 -17.50 -5.53
CA ASP A 72 -11.57 -18.70 -5.37
C ASP A 72 -11.15 -19.87 -6.29
N GLY A 73 -10.20 -19.64 -7.21
CA GLY A 73 -9.66 -20.63 -8.14
C GLY A 73 -10.59 -20.94 -9.32
N ASN A 74 -11.62 -20.13 -9.53
CA ASN A 74 -12.54 -20.23 -10.63
C ASN A 74 -12.29 -19.08 -11.63
N PRO A 75 -11.69 -19.35 -12.81
CA PRO A 75 -11.36 -18.29 -13.78
C PRO A 75 -12.58 -17.64 -14.46
N TYR A 76 -13.81 -18.04 -14.08
CA TYR A 76 -15.06 -17.48 -14.57
C TYR A 76 -15.73 -16.52 -13.57
N THR A 77 -15.26 -16.47 -12.32
CA THR A 77 -15.59 -15.39 -11.39
C THR A 77 -14.74 -14.18 -11.76
N VAL A 78 -15.39 -13.02 -11.87
CA VAL A 78 -14.76 -11.76 -12.33
C VAL A 78 -14.93 -10.64 -11.31
N ASP A 79 -15.71 -10.89 -10.26
CA ASP A 79 -16.11 -9.95 -9.21
C ASP A 79 -15.43 -10.25 -7.85
N ASP A 80 -14.49 -11.19 -7.82
CA ASP A 80 -13.72 -11.61 -6.65
C ASP A 80 -12.28 -11.09 -6.63
N VAL A 81 -11.79 -10.51 -7.74
CA VAL A 81 -10.52 -9.76 -7.79
C VAL A 81 -10.63 -8.54 -6.85
N PRO A 82 -9.65 -8.32 -5.95
CA PRO A 82 -9.69 -7.17 -5.06
C PRO A 82 -9.55 -5.86 -5.83
N HIS A 83 -10.39 -4.87 -5.52
CA HIS A 83 -10.33 -3.56 -6.18
C HIS A 83 -9.05 -2.76 -5.86
N VAL A 84 -8.37 -3.08 -4.75
CA VAL A 84 -7.13 -2.42 -4.30
C VAL A 84 -6.23 -3.44 -3.60
N ILE A 85 -4.96 -3.46 -3.97
CA ILE A 85 -3.92 -4.29 -3.32
C ILE A 85 -2.92 -3.33 -2.66
N SER A 86 -3.02 -3.24 -1.33
CA SER A 86 -2.16 -2.41 -0.48
C SER A 86 -0.88 -3.16 -0.10
N ASN A 87 0.28 -2.65 -0.54
CA ASN A 87 1.58 -3.28 -0.30
C ASN A 87 2.43 -2.45 0.66
N SER A 88 2.52 -2.89 1.91
CA SER A 88 3.31 -2.23 2.96
C SER A 88 4.71 -2.85 3.13
N TRP A 89 5.33 -3.27 2.02
CA TRP A 89 6.65 -3.90 1.92
C TRP A 89 7.44 -3.33 0.74
N GLY A 90 8.74 -3.64 0.67
CA GLY A 90 9.59 -3.26 -0.46
C GLY A 90 11.03 -3.74 -0.29
N LEU A 91 11.73 -3.88 -1.41
CA LEU A 91 13.15 -4.23 -1.50
C LEU A 91 14.02 -2.98 -1.49
N ILE A 92 15.14 -3.05 -0.77
CA ILE A 92 16.15 -1.99 -0.78
C ILE A 92 17.10 -2.15 -1.97
N TYR A 93 17.35 -3.37 -2.44
CA TYR A 93 18.23 -3.64 -3.58
C TYR A 93 17.79 -4.94 -4.30
N PRO A 94 17.98 -5.06 -5.62
CA PRO A 94 18.45 -4.02 -6.55
C PRO A 94 17.43 -2.89 -6.73
N PHE A 95 17.91 -1.71 -7.13
CA PHE A 95 17.06 -0.59 -7.51
C PHE A 95 16.40 -0.84 -8.86
N CYS A 96 15.21 -0.28 -9.08
CA CYS A 96 14.41 -0.47 -10.28
C CYS A 96 14.18 -1.95 -10.60
N ASP A 97 13.95 -2.77 -9.57
CA ASP A 97 13.76 -4.20 -9.76
C ASP A 97 12.44 -4.46 -10.50
N ARG A 98 12.54 -5.22 -11.60
CA ARG A 98 11.43 -5.53 -12.49
C ARG A 98 10.74 -6.85 -12.16
N GLN A 99 11.22 -7.60 -11.17
CA GLN A 99 10.74 -8.96 -10.89
C GLN A 99 9.23 -9.02 -10.57
N PHE A 100 8.63 -7.93 -10.07
CA PHE A 100 7.20 -7.87 -9.75
C PHE A 100 6.34 -7.14 -10.80
N TRP A 101 6.93 -6.53 -11.83
CA TRP A 101 6.20 -5.63 -12.74
C TRP A 101 5.09 -6.35 -13.50
N SER A 102 5.38 -7.54 -14.04
CA SER A 102 4.38 -8.31 -14.78
C SER A 102 3.20 -8.75 -13.91
N ALA A 103 3.46 -9.12 -12.65
CA ALA A 103 2.41 -9.51 -11.72
C ALA A 103 1.52 -8.32 -11.34
N MET A 104 2.13 -7.16 -11.10
CA MET A 104 1.40 -5.90 -10.87
C MET A 104 0.55 -5.50 -12.08
N ASP A 105 1.10 -5.61 -13.30
CA ASP A 105 0.37 -5.28 -14.52
C ASP A 105 -0.81 -6.22 -14.76
N ALA A 106 -0.65 -7.51 -14.45
CA ALA A 106 -1.72 -8.49 -14.59
C ALA A 106 -2.91 -8.16 -13.69
N VAL A 107 -2.68 -7.88 -12.41
CA VAL A 107 -3.77 -7.53 -11.47
C VAL A 107 -4.36 -6.14 -11.75
N GLU A 108 -3.55 -5.16 -12.18
CA GLU A 108 -4.08 -3.85 -12.61
C GLU A 108 -4.96 -3.97 -13.84
N ALA A 109 -4.59 -4.80 -14.82
CA ALA A 109 -5.41 -5.10 -15.99
C ALA A 109 -6.74 -5.79 -15.64
N MET A 110 -6.81 -6.48 -14.49
CA MET A 110 -8.04 -7.08 -13.95
C MET A 110 -8.85 -6.12 -13.08
N GLY A 111 -8.40 -4.87 -12.91
CA GLY A 111 -9.14 -3.83 -12.18
C GLY A 111 -8.74 -3.68 -10.71
N ALA A 112 -7.59 -4.20 -10.30
CA ALA A 112 -7.04 -3.99 -8.95
C ALA A 112 -6.05 -2.81 -8.91
N ALA A 113 -6.30 -1.78 -8.13
CA ALA A 113 -5.31 -0.71 -7.94
C ALA A 113 -4.14 -1.20 -7.09
N VAL A 114 -2.92 -1.15 -7.62
CA VAL A 114 -1.71 -1.53 -6.87
C VAL A 114 -1.07 -0.29 -6.25
N VAL A 115 -0.90 -0.32 -4.91
CA VAL A 115 -0.38 0.79 -4.09
C VAL A 115 0.77 0.29 -3.24
N PHE A 116 1.85 1.06 -3.14
CA PHE A 116 3.06 0.68 -2.39
C PHE A 116 3.50 1.73 -1.37
N ALA A 117 3.99 1.26 -0.23
CA ALA A 117 4.74 2.10 0.71
C ALA A 117 6.08 2.53 0.07
N ALA A 118 6.42 3.83 0.18
CA ALA A 118 7.64 4.37 -0.42
C ALA A 118 8.94 3.80 0.18
N GLY A 119 8.93 3.46 1.47
CA GLY A 119 10.13 3.08 2.23
C GLY A 119 10.31 3.92 3.49
N ASN A 120 11.24 3.50 4.36
CA ASN A 120 11.49 4.09 5.68
C ASN A 120 12.96 4.51 5.86
N GLU A 121 13.62 4.87 4.77
CA GLU A 121 15.05 5.14 4.72
C GLU A 121 15.40 6.65 4.79
N GLY A 122 14.41 7.52 4.77
CA GLY A 122 14.55 8.96 4.94
C GLY A 122 14.91 9.73 3.67
N ALA A 123 15.43 10.94 3.87
CA ALA A 123 15.55 11.97 2.82
C ALA A 123 16.80 11.86 1.93
N THR A 124 17.63 10.84 2.10
CA THR A 124 18.85 10.69 1.30
C THR A 124 18.51 10.23 -0.13
N PHE A 125 19.37 10.59 -1.10
CA PHE A 125 19.26 10.08 -2.47
C PHE A 125 19.43 8.55 -2.47
N LEU A 126 18.59 7.82 -3.24
CA LEU A 126 18.64 6.35 -3.43
C LEU A 126 17.93 5.46 -2.38
N HIS A 127 16.76 5.87 -1.90
CA HIS A 127 16.13 5.23 -0.75
C HIS A 127 14.65 4.87 -0.94
N LEU A 128 14.10 5.10 -2.13
CA LEU A 128 12.78 4.60 -2.51
C LEU A 128 12.88 3.09 -2.78
N ARG A 129 12.01 2.30 -2.17
CA ARG A 129 12.08 0.83 -2.32
C ARG A 129 11.49 0.38 -3.65
N SER A 130 12.00 -0.72 -4.21
CA SER A 130 11.30 -1.41 -5.29
C SER A 130 10.20 -2.32 -4.71
N PRO A 131 8.99 -2.40 -5.31
CA PRO A 131 8.54 -1.80 -6.57
C PRO A 131 8.01 -0.35 -6.52
N ALA A 132 7.99 0.34 -5.37
CA ALA A 132 7.48 1.72 -5.28
C ALA A 132 8.20 2.69 -6.24
N ASP A 133 9.46 2.41 -6.56
CA ASP A 133 10.27 3.15 -7.52
C ASP A 133 9.95 2.91 -9.00
N ARG A 134 8.98 2.06 -9.34
CA ARG A 134 8.56 1.79 -10.72
C ARG A 134 8.04 3.06 -11.41
N ILE A 135 8.43 3.24 -12.67
CA ILE A 135 8.10 4.42 -13.51
C ILE A 135 7.58 4.07 -14.92
N ALA A 136 7.03 2.86 -15.10
CA ALA A 136 6.52 2.49 -16.44
C ALA A 136 5.31 3.35 -16.89
N THR A 137 4.57 3.94 -15.96
CA THR A 137 3.56 5.00 -16.18
C THR A 137 3.66 6.02 -15.04
N PRO A 138 3.04 7.21 -15.14
CA PRO A 138 3.14 8.22 -14.09
C PRO A 138 2.59 7.80 -12.72
N LEU A 139 1.68 6.81 -12.65
CA LEU A 139 0.98 6.42 -11.43
C LEU A 139 1.08 4.92 -11.10
N ASN A 140 1.92 4.16 -11.81
CA ASN A 140 2.11 2.75 -11.48
C ASN A 140 2.91 2.56 -10.19
N ALA A 141 2.64 1.45 -9.51
CA ALA A 141 2.98 1.21 -8.10
C ALA A 141 2.34 2.17 -7.09
N PHE A 142 2.04 3.41 -7.47
CA PHE A 142 1.43 4.46 -6.65
C PHE A 142 2.08 4.49 -5.25
N ALA A 143 3.33 4.94 -5.22
CA ALA A 143 4.15 5.04 -4.03
C ALA A 143 3.57 6.08 -3.07
N VAL A 144 3.57 5.74 -1.78
CA VAL A 144 2.99 6.58 -0.72
C VAL A 144 4.04 6.91 0.33
N GLY A 145 4.34 8.20 0.47
CA GLY A 145 5.15 8.77 1.55
C GLY A 145 4.37 8.93 2.85
N ALA A 146 5.07 9.15 3.96
CA ALA A 146 4.48 9.27 5.29
C ALA A 146 4.54 10.71 5.81
N THR A 147 3.40 11.23 6.29
CA THR A 147 3.33 12.50 7.03
C THR A 147 3.03 12.27 8.51
N ASN A 148 3.35 13.25 9.34
CA ASN A 148 2.91 13.32 10.73
C ASN A 148 1.57 14.06 10.89
N GLU A 149 1.13 14.23 12.14
CA GLU A 149 -0.12 14.92 12.50
C GLU A 149 -0.18 16.40 12.08
N THR A 150 0.99 17.04 11.91
CA THR A 150 1.10 18.41 11.40
C THR A 150 1.21 18.46 9.88
N GLU A 151 1.00 17.32 9.21
CA GLU A 151 1.09 17.15 7.75
C GLU A 151 2.49 17.46 7.20
N ALA A 152 3.51 17.39 8.06
CA ALA A 152 4.90 17.47 7.66
C ALA A 152 5.39 16.07 7.28
N ILE A 153 6.22 15.99 6.25
CA ILE A 153 6.84 14.74 5.82
C ILE A 153 7.66 14.13 6.97
N ALA A 154 7.48 12.84 7.22
CA ALA A 154 8.19 12.11 8.26
C ALA A 154 9.67 12.02 7.92
N SER A 155 10.55 12.15 8.91
CA SER A 155 12.01 12.11 8.71
C SER A 155 12.52 10.80 8.11
N PHE A 156 11.80 9.70 8.36
CA PHE A 156 12.09 8.38 7.80
C PHE A 156 11.44 8.15 6.43
N SER A 157 10.49 8.99 5.98
CA SER A 157 9.80 8.73 4.71
C SER A 157 10.81 8.76 3.57
N SER A 158 10.91 7.67 2.84
CA SER A 158 11.73 7.62 1.63
C SER A 158 11.23 8.61 0.59
N ARG A 159 12.17 9.12 -0.21
CA ARG A 159 11.93 10.16 -1.21
C ARG A 159 12.52 9.75 -2.54
N GLY A 160 11.95 10.30 -3.61
CA GLY A 160 12.52 10.21 -4.93
C GLY A 160 13.75 11.13 -5.13
N PRO A 161 14.17 11.31 -6.39
CA PRO A 161 13.54 10.76 -7.58
C PRO A 161 13.65 9.24 -7.65
N SER A 162 12.83 8.61 -8.50
CA SER A 162 12.93 7.18 -8.81
C SER A 162 14.36 6.83 -9.22
N GLN A 163 14.85 5.70 -8.72
CA GLN A 163 16.18 5.21 -9.01
C GLN A 163 16.27 4.52 -10.38
N CYS A 164 15.15 4.34 -11.07
CA CYS A 164 15.10 3.83 -12.43
C CYS A 164 15.77 4.77 -13.44
N ASP A 165 15.60 6.08 -13.27
CA ASP A 165 16.15 7.11 -14.17
C ASP A 165 16.86 8.26 -13.43
N GLY A 166 16.73 8.33 -12.10
CA GLY A 166 17.30 9.40 -11.27
C GLY A 166 16.62 10.76 -11.46
N GLN A 167 15.43 10.82 -12.08
CA GLN A 167 14.75 12.06 -12.46
C GLN A 167 13.26 12.07 -12.13
N THR A 168 12.55 10.96 -12.36
CA THR A 168 11.09 10.90 -12.18
C THR A 168 10.70 11.12 -10.72
N ILE A 169 9.75 12.01 -10.47
CA ILE A 169 9.33 12.36 -9.11
C ILE A 169 8.53 11.21 -8.48
N LYS A 170 8.86 10.92 -7.22
CA LYS A 170 8.20 9.94 -6.35
C LYS A 170 8.37 10.41 -4.90
N PRO A 171 7.50 10.02 -3.95
CA PRO A 171 6.26 9.27 -4.14
C PRO A 171 5.17 10.09 -4.86
N GLU A 172 4.15 9.43 -5.41
CA GLU A 172 2.99 10.12 -6.02
C GLU A 172 2.23 10.98 -5.00
N VAL A 173 2.04 10.46 -3.79
CA VAL A 173 1.33 11.16 -2.71
C VAL A 173 1.96 10.84 -1.36
N ALA A 174 1.61 11.63 -0.33
CA ALA A 174 1.91 11.31 1.05
C ALA A 174 0.62 11.26 1.88
N ALA A 175 0.61 10.39 2.90
CA ALA A 175 -0.54 10.18 3.78
C ALA A 175 -0.09 9.98 5.24
N PRO A 176 -1.00 10.03 6.23
CA PRO A 176 -0.64 9.86 7.64
C PRO A 176 0.12 8.55 7.89
N GLY A 177 1.33 8.66 8.43
CA GLY A 177 2.21 7.52 8.68
C GLY A 177 3.04 7.64 9.94
N VAL A 178 2.84 8.65 10.78
CA VAL A 178 3.47 8.77 12.10
C VAL A 178 2.40 8.67 13.18
N ASP A 179 2.66 7.83 14.18
CA ASP A 179 1.78 7.58 15.32
C ASP A 179 0.34 7.24 14.92
N VAL A 180 0.18 6.46 13.86
CA VAL A 180 -1.12 6.02 13.35
C VAL A 180 -1.71 4.98 14.31
N ARG A 181 -2.85 5.32 14.91
CA ARG A 181 -3.63 4.40 15.75
C ARG A 181 -4.37 3.39 14.87
N SER A 182 -4.17 2.11 15.16
CA SER A 182 -4.90 0.99 14.55
C SER A 182 -4.71 -0.27 15.42
N ILE A 183 -5.33 -1.38 15.05
CA ILE A 183 -5.31 -2.63 15.82
C ILE A 183 -3.88 -3.13 16.08
N ARG A 184 -3.66 -3.58 17.30
CA ARG A 184 -2.44 -4.24 17.79
C ARG A 184 -2.83 -5.42 18.67
N ARG A 185 -1.83 -6.21 19.07
CA ARG A 185 -2.03 -7.33 20.00
C ARG A 185 -2.64 -6.79 21.30
N GLY A 186 -3.86 -7.23 21.59
CA GLY A 186 -4.58 -6.87 22.82
C GLY A 186 -5.38 -5.57 22.76
N GLY A 187 -5.58 -4.94 21.59
CA GLY A 187 -6.43 -3.76 21.45
C GLY A 187 -5.95 -2.82 20.34
N TYR A 188 -5.90 -1.52 20.62
CA TYR A 188 -5.41 -0.50 19.69
C TYR A 188 -4.04 0.03 20.13
N GLY A 189 -3.23 0.46 19.17
CA GLY A 189 -1.97 1.14 19.45
C GLY A 189 -1.41 1.86 18.22
N ASN A 190 -0.31 2.57 18.42
CA ASN A 190 0.26 3.45 17.41
C ASN A 190 1.46 2.78 16.72
N LEU A 191 1.56 2.94 15.40
CA LEU A 191 2.73 2.59 14.60
C LEU A 191 3.12 3.73 13.66
N SER A 192 4.39 3.75 13.31
CA SER A 192 4.98 4.73 12.39
C SER A 192 5.69 4.02 11.23
N GLY A 193 5.46 4.49 10.02
CA GLY A 193 6.05 3.97 8.78
C GLY A 193 5.24 4.37 7.55
N THR A 194 5.86 4.38 6.38
CA THR A 194 5.13 4.42 5.09
C THR A 194 4.21 3.21 4.92
N SER A 195 4.48 2.12 5.64
CA SER A 195 3.57 0.99 5.82
C SER A 195 2.19 1.38 6.37
N MET A 196 2.06 2.46 7.14
CA MET A 196 0.79 2.96 7.67
C MET A 196 0.19 4.04 6.75
N ALA A 197 1.02 4.76 5.98
CA ALA A 197 0.54 5.71 4.99
C ALA A 197 -0.09 5.02 3.77
N CYS A 198 0.53 3.94 3.28
CA CYS A 198 0.04 3.12 2.16
C CYS A 198 -1.43 2.67 2.30
N PRO A 199 -1.89 2.09 3.43
CA PRO A 199 -3.29 1.71 3.61
C PRO A 199 -4.26 2.90 3.70
N HIS A 200 -3.82 4.09 4.13
CA HIS A 200 -4.68 5.29 4.05
C HIS A 200 -5.00 5.65 2.59
N ALA A 201 -3.97 5.71 1.73
CA ALA A 201 -4.16 5.97 0.30
C ALA A 201 -4.97 4.85 -0.38
N SER A 202 -4.69 3.59 -0.03
CA SER A 202 -5.44 2.44 -0.53
C SER A 202 -6.92 2.51 -0.16
N GLY A 203 -7.24 2.89 1.09
CA GLY A 203 -8.62 3.11 1.51
C GLY A 203 -9.28 4.27 0.78
N ALA A 204 -8.55 5.36 0.52
CA ALA A 204 -9.07 6.47 -0.27
C ALA A 204 -9.41 6.03 -1.71
N ILE A 205 -8.56 5.20 -2.35
CA ILE A 205 -8.87 4.61 -3.66
C ILE A 205 -10.12 3.71 -3.59
N ALA A 206 -10.27 2.92 -2.53
CA ALA A 206 -11.47 2.09 -2.33
C ALA A 206 -12.75 2.94 -2.20
N VAL A 207 -12.68 4.08 -1.51
CA VAL A 207 -13.80 5.04 -1.44
C VAL A 207 -14.08 5.65 -2.82
N LEU A 208 -13.05 6.02 -3.59
CA LEU A 208 -13.23 6.51 -4.96
C LEU A 208 -13.89 5.46 -5.87
N ARG A 209 -13.49 4.18 -5.75
CA ARG A 209 -14.13 3.06 -6.45
C ARG A 209 -15.59 2.89 -6.05
N GLN A 210 -15.95 3.14 -4.78
CA GLN A 210 -17.36 3.11 -4.36
C GLN A 210 -18.17 4.22 -5.04
N VAL A 211 -17.58 5.41 -5.23
CA VAL A 211 -18.22 6.55 -5.90
C VAL A 211 -18.41 6.30 -7.39
N ASP A 212 -17.38 5.77 -8.06
CA ASP A 212 -17.45 5.36 -9.47
C ASP A 212 -16.93 3.92 -9.65
N PRO A 213 -17.83 2.92 -9.63
CA PRO A 213 -17.47 1.53 -9.82
C PRO A 213 -16.87 1.22 -11.20
N ASN A 214 -17.09 2.06 -12.21
CA ASN A 214 -16.65 1.82 -13.59
C ASN A 214 -15.37 2.58 -13.96
N ALA A 215 -14.87 3.47 -13.11
CA ALA A 215 -13.63 4.21 -13.36
C ALA A 215 -12.44 3.26 -13.59
N SER A 216 -11.58 3.58 -14.54
CA SER A 216 -10.31 2.89 -14.71
C SER A 216 -9.39 3.10 -13.50
N ILE A 217 -8.38 2.24 -13.34
CA ILE A 217 -7.40 2.38 -12.25
C ILE A 217 -6.61 3.68 -12.38
N ASP A 218 -6.28 4.10 -13.60
CA ASP A 218 -5.62 5.37 -13.85
C ASP A 218 -6.51 6.56 -13.47
N GLU A 219 -7.83 6.50 -13.72
CA GLU A 219 -8.77 7.54 -13.29
C GLU A 219 -8.87 7.61 -11.77
N LEU A 220 -8.92 6.47 -11.07
CA LEU A 220 -8.98 6.45 -9.60
C LEU A 220 -7.69 6.96 -8.96
N LYS A 221 -6.53 6.46 -9.41
CA LYS A 221 -5.22 6.92 -8.95
C LYS A 221 -5.01 8.39 -9.29
N GLY A 222 -5.39 8.80 -10.50
CA GLY A 222 -5.31 10.18 -10.97
C GLY A 222 -6.21 11.12 -10.18
N ALA A 223 -7.42 10.70 -9.83
CA ALA A 223 -8.32 11.48 -8.99
C ALA A 223 -7.73 11.69 -7.58
N LEU A 224 -7.16 10.65 -6.96
CA LEU A 224 -6.49 10.79 -5.67
C LEU A 224 -5.26 11.70 -5.76
N TYR A 225 -4.42 11.49 -6.77
CA TYR A 225 -3.22 12.29 -7.01
C TYR A 225 -3.54 13.77 -7.27
N LEU A 226 -4.50 14.08 -8.15
CA LEU A 226 -4.88 15.46 -8.52
C LEU A 226 -5.68 16.19 -7.44
N SER A 227 -6.33 15.47 -6.53
CA SER A 227 -7.04 16.05 -5.38
C SER A 227 -6.19 16.15 -4.11
N ALA A 228 -4.96 15.63 -4.15
CA ALA A 228 -4.00 15.78 -3.06
C ALA A 228 -3.77 17.26 -2.78
N ARG A 229 -3.70 17.62 -1.50
CA ARG A 229 -3.41 19.00 -1.12
C ARG A 229 -1.92 19.23 -1.24
N ASP A 230 -1.54 20.03 -2.22
CA ASP A 230 -0.18 20.55 -2.43
C ASP A 230 0.34 21.28 -1.18
N LYS A 231 1.53 20.92 -0.74
CA LYS A 231 2.21 21.45 0.45
C LYS A 231 3.64 21.83 0.07
N GLY A 232 4.14 22.92 0.64
CA GLY A 232 5.50 23.37 0.35
C GLY A 232 5.55 24.23 -0.91
N ALA A 233 6.51 23.95 -1.78
CA ALA A 233 6.64 24.66 -3.05
C ALA A 233 5.59 24.13 -4.04
N PRO A 234 4.90 24.99 -4.81
CA PRO A 234 3.85 24.51 -5.71
C PRO A 234 4.33 23.46 -6.72
N GLY A 235 3.55 22.38 -6.86
CA GLY A 235 3.81 21.28 -7.78
C GLY A 235 4.35 20.01 -7.10
N GLU A 236 4.70 19.02 -7.93
CA GLU A 236 5.32 17.79 -7.42
C GLU A 236 6.74 18.05 -6.90
N ASP A 237 7.12 17.35 -5.83
CA ASP A 237 8.44 17.46 -5.25
C ASP A 237 8.95 16.14 -4.66
N ASN A 238 10.26 16.09 -4.39
CA ASN A 238 10.94 14.97 -3.75
C ASN A 238 11.32 15.32 -2.29
N THR A 239 10.61 16.23 -1.61
CA THR A 239 11.07 16.89 -0.36
C THR A 239 10.20 16.71 0.87
#